data_AF-A0A3T2I3M7-F1
#
_entry.id   AF-A0A3T2I3M7-F1
#
_cell.length_a   1.000
_cell.length_b   1.000
_cell.length_c   1.000
_cell.angle_alpha   90.00
_cell.angle_beta   90.00
_cell.angle_gamma   90.00
#
_symmetry.space_group_name_H-M   'P 1'
#
loop_
_entity.id
_entity.type
_entity.pdbx_description
1 polymer ?
#
loop_
_entity_poly.entity_id
_entity_poly.type
_entity_poly.pdbx_seq_one_letter_code
_entity_poly.pdbx_strand_id
1 'polypeptide(L)'
;MEKMIQTIILYSVFAVGFLYLLHFTLRKLENILTSFFYEVSQDQSLEKESLLRRLKRQKVATTQEEQKNRQLAIESEQKEVLFLEEIDQLIAQNKSYEQQLQAWENEQSKQIIEVPTFETTPHAPYKSLSSYINEIFQQVFIESEEDEARLFTEAIREFDALVRTEKIRCALPYKVILHLFEMYSPEQLHLFAQSFQRYSERSSKLPVKQIYQSSYLSPEQKLKVMQEEGTLDELDAEFIQFLFYMMTHYSYRQTRSLYRNFLEVYNIHFYTGLICIHVASKDSANHFEKLWQPAHRSYKIEYQVQKELIGGVIIQYGSKSIDMSYQELIKRSTEKMEAEVKL
;
A
#
# COMPACT_ATOMS: atom_id res chain seq x y z
N MET A 1 -53.64 -4.17 95.31
CA MET A 1 -53.99 -4.92 94.09
C MET A 1 -53.81 -4.10 92.81
N GLU A 2 -54.10 -2.80 92.79
CA GLU A 2 -53.94 -1.95 91.58
C GLU A 2 -52.53 -1.92 90.98
N LYS A 3 -51.48 -1.81 91.80
CA LYS A 3 -50.09 -1.79 91.30
C LYS A 3 -49.70 -3.07 90.55
N MET A 4 -50.24 -4.23 90.97
CA MET A 4 -49.94 -5.52 90.35
C MET A 4 -50.60 -5.63 88.96
N ILE A 5 -51.85 -5.16 88.84
CA ILE A 5 -52.61 -5.12 87.59
C ILE A 5 -51.93 -4.19 86.58
N GLN A 6 -51.44 -3.02 87.02
CA GLN A 6 -50.71 -2.10 86.15
C GLN A 6 -49.41 -2.70 85.59
N THR A 7 -48.64 -3.44 86.40
CA THR A 7 -47.46 -4.17 85.89
C THR A 7 -47.83 -5.24 84.86
N ILE A 8 -48.90 -5.99 85.08
CA ILE A 8 -49.33 -7.04 84.14
C ILE A 8 -49.73 -6.43 82.79
N ILE A 9 -50.46 -5.30 82.81
CA ILE A 9 -50.85 -4.57 81.60
C ILE A 9 -49.62 -3.98 80.88
N LEU A 10 -48.65 -3.46 81.64
CA LEU A 10 -47.42 -2.91 81.04
C LEU A 10 -46.60 -4.00 80.34
N TYR A 11 -46.43 -5.16 80.98
CA TYR A 11 -45.72 -6.30 80.38
C TYR A 11 -46.46 -6.88 79.18
N SER A 12 -47.80 -6.90 79.19
CA SER A 12 -48.56 -7.40 78.04
C SER A 12 -48.47 -6.46 76.84
N VAL A 13 -48.56 -5.14 77.03
CA VAL A 13 -48.37 -4.16 75.96
C VAL A 13 -46.95 -4.23 75.40
N PHE A 14 -45.95 -4.38 76.25
CA PHE A 14 -44.56 -4.51 75.81
C PHE A 14 -44.32 -5.81 75.03
N ALA A 15 -44.88 -6.93 75.48
CA ALA A 15 -44.76 -8.22 74.79
C ALA A 15 -45.45 -8.21 73.42
N VAL A 16 -46.64 -7.61 73.32
CA VAL A 16 -47.36 -7.45 72.04
C VAL A 16 -46.60 -6.51 71.10
N GLY A 17 -46.09 -5.39 71.60
CA GLY A 17 -45.26 -4.46 70.82
C GLY A 17 -43.98 -5.13 70.31
N PHE A 18 -43.31 -5.92 71.15
CA PHE A 18 -42.11 -6.66 70.76
C PHE A 18 -42.40 -7.73 69.71
N LEU A 19 -43.49 -8.49 69.85
CA LEU A 19 -43.93 -9.46 68.84
C LEU A 19 -44.23 -8.80 67.49
N TYR A 20 -44.84 -7.62 67.49
CA TYR A 20 -45.14 -6.89 66.26
C TYR A 20 -43.86 -6.40 65.56
N LEU A 21 -42.89 -5.92 66.34
CA LEU A 21 -41.60 -5.47 65.84
C LEU A 21 -40.79 -6.65 65.28
N LEU A 22 -40.81 -7.79 65.96
CA LEU A 22 -40.15 -9.02 65.52
C LEU A 22 -40.78 -9.55 64.23
N HIS A 23 -42.11 -9.57 64.13
CA HIS A 23 -42.81 -9.94 62.91
C HIS A 23 -42.47 -9.01 61.74
N PHE A 24 -42.40 -7.70 61.97
CA PHE A 24 -42.00 -6.74 60.95
C PHE A 24 -40.56 -6.97 60.46
N THR A 25 -39.63 -7.24 61.36
CA THR A 25 -38.23 -7.51 60.99
C THR A 25 -38.08 -8.79 60.17
N LEU A 26 -38.77 -9.86 60.55
CA LEU A 26 -38.75 -11.13 59.81
C LEU A 26 -39.30 -10.96 58.39
N ARG A 27 -40.41 -10.23 58.24
CA ARG A 27 -41.01 -9.98 56.93
C ARG A 27 -40.12 -9.15 56.01
N LYS A 28 -39.36 -8.19 56.58
CA LYS A 28 -38.36 -7.43 55.82
C LYS A 28 -37.19 -8.31 55.36
N LEU A 29 -36.72 -9.20 56.23
CA LEU A 29 -35.65 -10.15 55.90
C LEU A 29 -36.04 -11.11 54.79
N GLU A 30 -37.26 -11.64 54.85
CA GLU A 30 -37.82 -12.54 53.83
C GLU A 30 -37.89 -11.86 52.45
N ASN A 31 -38.35 -10.61 52.39
CA ASN A 31 -38.41 -9.85 51.15
C ASN A 31 -37.03 -9.56 50.54
N ILE A 32 -36.02 -9.26 51.38
CA ILE A 32 -34.65 -9.01 50.91
C ILE A 32 -34.02 -10.30 50.39
N LEU A 33 -34.22 -11.42 51.10
CA LEU A 33 -33.69 -12.72 50.67
C LEU A 33 -34.33 -13.15 49.34
N THR A 34 -35.65 -13.04 49.23
CA THR A 34 -36.36 -13.40 47.99
C THR A 34 -35.93 -12.54 46.80
N SER A 35 -35.72 -11.23 46.97
CA SER A 35 -35.22 -10.39 45.88
C SER A 35 -33.79 -10.75 45.45
N PHE A 36 -32.89 -11.01 46.42
CA PHE A 36 -31.52 -11.42 46.14
C PHE A 36 -31.44 -12.76 45.39
N PHE A 37 -32.23 -13.76 45.80
CA PHE A 37 -32.24 -15.05 45.11
C PHE A 37 -32.85 -14.96 43.71
N TYR A 38 -33.84 -14.08 43.50
CA TYR A 38 -34.44 -13.88 42.19
C TYR A 38 -33.43 -13.26 41.21
N GLU A 39 -32.75 -12.18 41.60
CA GLU A 39 -31.72 -11.51 40.78
C GLU A 39 -30.56 -12.44 40.42
N VAL A 40 -30.00 -13.16 41.41
CA VAL A 40 -28.88 -14.09 41.18
C VAL A 40 -29.26 -15.25 40.26
N SER A 41 -30.48 -15.79 40.39
CA SER A 41 -30.94 -16.87 39.52
C SER A 41 -31.18 -16.43 38.07
N GLN A 42 -31.66 -15.20 37.88
CA GLN A 42 -31.95 -14.63 36.58
C GLN A 42 -30.66 -14.28 35.82
N ASP A 43 -29.67 -13.68 36.50
CA ASP A 43 -28.36 -13.33 35.91
C ASP A 43 -27.58 -14.57 35.44
N GLN A 44 -27.53 -15.63 36.26
CA GLN A 44 -26.81 -16.86 35.88
C GLN A 44 -27.46 -17.58 34.68
N SER A 45 -28.79 -17.51 34.56
CA SER A 45 -29.52 -18.12 33.44
C SER A 45 -29.27 -17.37 32.12
N LEU A 46 -29.30 -16.03 32.17
CA LEU A 46 -29.04 -15.15 31.03
C LEU A 46 -27.58 -15.26 30.56
N GLU A 47 -26.64 -15.35 31.48
CA GLU A 47 -25.21 -15.50 31.15
C GLU A 47 -24.95 -16.83 30.43
N LYS A 48 -25.50 -17.94 30.92
CA LYS A 48 -25.40 -19.26 30.26
C LYS A 48 -26.02 -19.27 28.86
N GLU A 49 -27.18 -18.65 28.69
CA GLU A 49 -27.84 -18.57 27.39
C GLU A 49 -27.04 -17.71 26.40
N SER A 50 -26.46 -16.61 26.87
CA SER A 50 -25.59 -15.75 26.06
C SER A 50 -24.31 -16.47 25.61
N LEU A 51 -23.70 -17.28 26.48
CA LEU A 51 -22.52 -18.09 26.18
C LEU A 51 -22.84 -19.19 25.16
N LEU A 52 -23.98 -19.88 25.31
CA LEU A 52 -24.45 -20.88 24.34
C LEU A 52 -24.71 -20.26 22.95
N ARG A 53 -25.29 -19.05 22.90
CA ARG A 53 -25.49 -18.34 21.63
C ARG A 53 -24.15 -17.94 20.99
N ARG A 54 -23.16 -17.50 21.77
CA ARG A 54 -21.80 -17.19 21.27
C ARG A 54 -21.10 -18.44 20.73
N LEU A 55 -21.15 -19.56 21.45
CA LEU A 55 -20.60 -20.84 21.01
C LEU A 55 -21.23 -21.34 19.71
N LYS A 56 -22.56 -21.24 19.58
CA LYS A 56 -23.26 -21.60 18.33
C LYS A 56 -22.80 -20.74 17.15
N ARG A 57 -22.68 -19.41 17.33
CA ARG A 57 -22.19 -18.51 16.28
C ARG A 57 -20.75 -18.81 15.89
N GLN A 58 -19.88 -19.08 16.86
CA GLN A 58 -18.49 -19.42 16.61
C GLN A 58 -18.36 -20.74 15.82
N LYS A 59 -19.16 -21.77 16.16
CA LYS A 59 -19.17 -23.05 15.44
C LYS A 59 -19.62 -22.92 13.98
N VAL A 60 -20.59 -22.03 13.70
CA VAL A 60 -21.04 -21.74 12.33
C VAL A 60 -19.96 -20.98 11.55
N ALA A 61 -19.31 -20.00 12.17
CA ALA A 61 -18.23 -19.25 11.55
C ALA A 61 -17.03 -20.16 11.18
N THR A 62 -16.64 -21.09 12.07
CA THR A 62 -15.56 -22.04 11.80
C THR A 62 -15.92 -23.01 10.67
N THR A 63 -17.16 -23.48 10.59
CA THR A 63 -17.58 -24.37 9.49
C THR A 63 -17.64 -23.64 8.15
N GLN A 64 -18.03 -22.37 8.13
CA GLN A 64 -18.00 -21.54 6.92
C GLN A 64 -16.56 -21.27 6.45
N GLU A 65 -15.64 -20.98 7.37
CA GLU A 65 -14.21 -20.81 7.02
C GLU A 65 -13.59 -22.12 6.50
N GLU A 66 -13.88 -23.27 7.12
CA GLU A 66 -13.41 -24.56 6.62
C GLU A 66 -13.93 -24.87 5.21
N GLN A 67 -15.21 -24.56 4.92
CA GLN A 67 -15.78 -24.71 3.59
C GLN A 67 -15.11 -23.78 2.57
N LYS A 68 -14.87 -22.51 2.94
CA LYS A 68 -14.19 -21.54 2.08
C LYS A 68 -12.74 -21.94 1.80
N ASN A 69 -12.03 -22.46 2.80
CA ASN A 69 -10.66 -22.94 2.62
C ASN A 69 -10.59 -24.16 1.70
N ARG A 70 -11.58 -25.07 1.79
CA ARG A 70 -11.68 -26.19 0.84
C ARG A 70 -11.96 -25.73 -0.59
N GLN A 71 -12.82 -24.72 -0.78
CA GLN A 71 -13.06 -24.15 -2.11
C GLN A 71 -11.81 -23.48 -2.67
N LEU A 72 -11.08 -22.71 -1.86
CA LEU A 72 -9.83 -22.07 -2.27
C LEU A 72 -8.75 -23.10 -2.65
N ALA A 73 -8.67 -24.23 -1.95
CA ALA A 73 -7.75 -25.32 -2.31
C ALA A 73 -8.07 -25.92 -3.69
N ILE A 74 -9.36 -26.20 -3.95
CA ILE A 74 -9.81 -26.73 -5.25
C ILE A 74 -9.54 -25.71 -6.37
N GLU A 75 -9.82 -24.42 -6.14
CA GLU A 75 -9.51 -23.37 -7.12
C GLU A 75 -8.01 -23.22 -7.37
N SER A 76 -7.16 -23.41 -6.34
CA SER A 76 -5.72 -23.37 -6.53
C SER A 76 -5.20 -24.55 -7.35
N GLU A 77 -5.71 -25.76 -7.11
CA GLU A 77 -5.36 -26.94 -7.91
C GLU A 77 -5.79 -26.77 -9.37
N GLN A 78 -6.99 -26.23 -9.62
CA GLN A 78 -7.46 -25.96 -10.99
C GLN A 78 -6.60 -24.90 -11.71
N LYS A 79 -6.19 -23.84 -11.00
CA LYS A 79 -5.29 -22.82 -11.56
C LYS A 79 -3.91 -23.40 -11.87
N GLU A 80 -3.37 -24.25 -11.00
CA GLU A 80 -2.09 -24.90 -11.23
C GLU A 80 -2.11 -25.76 -12.50
N VAL A 81 -3.18 -26.54 -12.72
CA VAL A 81 -3.36 -27.32 -13.95
C VAL A 81 -3.39 -26.42 -15.19
N LEU A 82 -4.16 -25.32 -15.16
CA LEU A 82 -4.22 -24.36 -16.26
C LEU A 82 -2.85 -23.71 -16.56
N PHE A 83 -2.08 -23.36 -15.53
CA PHE A 83 -0.74 -22.82 -15.69
C PHE A 83 0.23 -23.84 -16.30
N LEU A 84 0.13 -25.10 -15.91
CA LEU A 84 0.96 -26.16 -16.50
C LEU A 84 0.62 -26.38 -17.97
N GLU A 85 -0.66 -26.36 -18.35
CA GLU A 85 -1.10 -26.42 -19.74
C GLU A 85 -0.58 -25.23 -20.56
N GLU A 86 -0.59 -24.02 -20.01
CA GLU A 86 -0.07 -22.82 -20.67
C GLU A 86 1.45 -22.88 -20.85
N ILE A 87 2.18 -23.38 -19.85
CA ILE A 87 3.63 -23.62 -19.95
C ILE A 87 3.93 -24.62 -21.07
N ASP A 88 3.19 -25.72 -21.15
CA ASP A 88 3.39 -26.73 -22.20
C ASP A 88 3.11 -26.16 -23.60
N GLN A 89 2.09 -25.31 -23.74
CA GLN A 89 1.81 -24.59 -24.99
C GLN A 89 2.95 -23.64 -25.39
N LEU A 90 3.49 -22.88 -24.43
CA LEU A 90 4.62 -21.98 -24.67
C LEU A 90 5.88 -22.74 -25.06
N ILE A 91 6.16 -23.88 -24.43
CA ILE A 91 7.28 -24.76 -24.80
C ILE A 91 7.10 -25.28 -26.22
N ALA A 92 5.89 -25.69 -26.60
CA ALA A 92 5.60 -26.15 -27.96
C ALA A 92 5.77 -25.04 -29.01
N GLN A 93 5.33 -23.81 -28.70
CA GLN A 93 5.55 -22.64 -29.55
C GLN A 93 7.04 -22.30 -29.68
N ASN A 94 7.79 -22.36 -28.58
CA ASN A 94 9.22 -22.05 -28.61
C ASN A 94 9.99 -23.07 -29.48
N LYS A 95 9.65 -24.36 -29.38
CA LYS A 95 10.20 -25.40 -30.26
C LYS A 95 9.89 -25.17 -31.73
N SER A 96 8.68 -24.70 -32.07
CA SER A 96 8.35 -24.39 -33.46
C SER A 96 9.10 -23.16 -33.97
N TYR A 97 9.33 -22.15 -33.12
CA TYR A 97 10.18 -21.01 -33.45
C TYR A 97 11.64 -21.41 -33.66
N GLU A 98 12.20 -22.29 -32.82
CA GLU A 98 13.57 -22.81 -33.00
C GLU A 98 13.71 -23.56 -34.34
N GLN A 99 12.70 -24.35 -34.72
CA GLN A 99 12.67 -25.03 -36.02
C GLN A 99 12.58 -24.03 -37.19
N GLN A 100 11.82 -22.95 -37.05
CA GLN A 100 11.76 -21.88 -38.04
C GLN A 100 13.08 -21.13 -38.17
N LEU A 101 13.75 -20.81 -37.06
CA LEU A 101 15.08 -20.19 -37.02
C LEU A 101 16.12 -21.07 -37.73
N GLN A 102 16.14 -22.37 -37.44
CA GLN A 102 17.04 -23.32 -38.11
C GLN A 102 16.75 -23.46 -39.60
N ALA A 103 15.49 -23.40 -40.03
CA ALA A 103 15.16 -23.38 -41.45
C ALA A 103 15.65 -22.08 -42.13
N TRP A 104 15.50 -20.94 -41.45
CA TRP A 104 15.91 -19.63 -41.94
C TRP A 104 17.43 -19.49 -42.07
N GLU A 105 18.20 -20.02 -41.10
CA GLU A 105 19.67 -20.07 -41.16
C GLU A 105 20.20 -20.95 -42.30
N ASN A 106 19.41 -21.96 -42.73
CA ASN A 106 19.77 -22.84 -43.83
C ASN A 106 19.35 -22.29 -45.21
N GLU A 107 18.34 -21.41 -45.29
CA GLU A 107 17.92 -20.76 -46.54
C GLU A 107 18.76 -19.53 -46.91
N GLN A 108 19.42 -18.88 -45.93
CA GLN A 108 20.46 -17.89 -46.23
C GLN A 108 21.75 -18.60 -46.63
N SER A 109 21.93 -18.79 -47.94
CA SER A 109 23.25 -19.12 -48.50
C SER A 109 24.27 -18.09 -48.01
N LYS A 110 25.20 -18.50 -47.15
CA LYS A 110 26.41 -17.72 -46.85
C LYS A 110 27.16 -17.50 -48.16
N GLN A 111 26.94 -16.35 -48.80
CA GLN A 111 27.90 -15.83 -49.75
C GLN A 111 29.19 -15.61 -48.96
N ILE A 112 30.14 -16.50 -49.16
CA ILE A 112 31.52 -16.30 -48.73
C ILE A 112 32.02 -15.13 -49.57
N ILE A 113 31.97 -13.94 -48.98
CA ILE A 113 32.70 -12.80 -49.50
C ILE A 113 34.17 -13.16 -49.34
N GLU A 114 34.87 -13.35 -50.47
CA GLU A 114 36.31 -13.55 -50.48
C GLU A 114 36.97 -12.39 -49.73
N VAL A 115 37.55 -12.71 -48.57
CA VAL A 115 38.41 -11.79 -47.85
C VAL A 115 39.62 -11.51 -48.73
N PRO A 116 39.94 -10.24 -49.06
CA PRO A 116 41.16 -9.95 -49.79
C PRO A 116 42.34 -10.42 -48.96
N THR A 117 43.17 -11.27 -49.56
CA THR A 117 44.46 -11.67 -48.99
C THR A 117 45.32 -10.42 -48.91
N PHE A 118 45.34 -9.78 -47.74
CA PHE A 118 46.26 -8.68 -47.49
C PHE A 118 47.67 -9.26 -47.35
N GLU A 119 48.49 -8.94 -48.34
CA GLU A 119 49.93 -9.05 -48.27
C GLU A 119 50.42 -8.40 -46.97
N THR A 120 51.29 -9.11 -46.29
CA THR A 120 51.93 -8.64 -45.08
C THR A 120 52.98 -7.57 -45.41
N THR A 121 53.11 -6.63 -44.46
CA THR A 121 54.19 -5.64 -44.23
C THR A 121 53.95 -4.19 -44.71
N PRO A 122 54.52 -3.16 -44.05
CA PRO A 122 55.23 -3.10 -42.77
C PRO A 122 54.55 -2.15 -41.74
N HIS A 123 55.01 -2.21 -40.49
CA HIS A 123 54.59 -1.42 -39.32
C HIS A 123 53.83 -0.10 -39.61
N ALA A 124 52.53 -0.09 -39.25
CA ALA A 124 51.77 1.15 -39.15
C ALA A 124 52.44 2.06 -38.09
N PRO A 125 52.59 3.37 -38.36
CA PRO A 125 53.14 4.31 -37.41
C PRO A 125 52.29 4.30 -36.14
N TYR A 126 52.95 4.31 -34.98
CA TYR A 126 52.33 4.34 -33.66
C TYR A 126 51.28 5.46 -33.59
N LYS A 127 50.01 5.11 -33.85
CA LYS A 127 48.87 5.96 -33.47
C LYS A 127 48.86 5.94 -31.94
N SER A 128 49.10 7.11 -31.35
CA SER A 128 49.05 7.26 -29.89
C SER A 128 47.70 6.73 -29.35
N LEU A 129 47.70 6.13 -28.16
CA LEU A 129 46.48 5.65 -27.51
C LEU A 129 45.38 6.74 -27.46
N SER A 130 45.78 8.00 -27.34
CA SER A 130 44.89 9.17 -27.44
C SER A 130 44.18 9.32 -28.79
N SER A 131 44.78 8.92 -29.91
CA SER A 131 44.10 8.99 -31.21
C SER A 131 43.09 7.87 -31.39
N TYR A 132 43.35 6.67 -30.85
CA TYR A 132 42.37 5.58 -30.83
C TYR A 132 41.19 5.92 -29.91
N ILE A 133 41.47 6.52 -28.75
CA ILE A 133 40.44 7.02 -27.84
C ILE A 133 39.59 8.10 -28.53
N ASN A 134 40.22 9.06 -29.24
CA ASN A 134 39.48 10.09 -29.97
C ASN A 134 38.69 9.53 -31.16
N GLU A 135 39.18 8.52 -31.88
CA GLU A 135 38.44 7.85 -32.97
C GLU A 135 37.24 7.06 -32.41
N ILE A 136 37.39 6.38 -31.27
CA ILE A 136 36.31 5.69 -30.56
C ILE A 136 35.28 6.69 -30.03
N PHE A 137 35.72 7.80 -29.42
CA PHE A 137 34.82 8.88 -29.01
C PHE A 137 34.07 9.44 -30.24
N GLN A 138 34.75 9.73 -31.34
CA GLN A 138 34.11 10.23 -32.56
C GLN A 138 33.12 9.22 -33.17
N GLN A 139 33.40 7.92 -33.15
CA GLN A 139 32.45 6.90 -33.61
C GLN A 139 31.21 6.78 -32.70
N VAL A 140 31.38 6.85 -31.37
CA VAL A 140 30.27 6.90 -30.40
C VAL A 140 29.40 8.17 -30.58
N PHE A 141 29.99 9.26 -31.04
CA PHE A 141 29.28 10.51 -31.36
C PHE A 141 28.56 10.51 -32.73
N ILE A 142 28.84 9.57 -33.65
CA ILE A 142 28.31 9.58 -35.03
C ILE A 142 27.15 8.58 -35.24
N GLU A 143 27.03 7.53 -34.42
CA GLU A 143 25.86 6.62 -34.39
C GLU A 143 24.72 7.12 -33.45
N SER A 144 24.77 8.43 -33.14
CA SER A 144 24.35 9.03 -31.87
C SER A 144 22.84 9.19 -31.60
N GLU A 145 21.94 9.30 -32.59
CA GLU A 145 20.54 9.65 -32.28
C GLU A 145 19.70 8.46 -31.77
N GLU A 146 19.85 7.27 -32.37
CA GLU A 146 19.08 6.08 -31.96
C GLU A 146 19.55 5.53 -30.62
N ASP A 147 20.86 5.52 -30.38
CA ASP A 147 21.41 5.07 -29.09
C ASP A 147 21.16 6.09 -27.97
N GLU A 148 21.18 7.40 -28.25
CA GLU A 148 20.76 8.43 -27.28
C GLU A 148 19.26 8.32 -26.96
N ALA A 149 18.39 8.03 -27.94
CA ALA A 149 16.97 7.76 -27.70
C ALA A 149 16.75 6.55 -26.77
N ARG A 150 17.55 5.48 -26.93
CA ARG A 150 17.50 4.31 -26.05
C ARG A 150 17.88 4.68 -24.61
N LEU A 151 18.97 5.43 -24.44
CA LEU A 151 19.39 5.91 -23.12
C LEU A 151 18.34 6.79 -22.45
N PHE A 152 17.70 7.68 -23.20
CA PHE A 152 16.60 8.51 -22.68
C PHE A 152 15.40 7.68 -22.28
N THR A 153 15.01 6.72 -23.12
CA THR A 153 13.90 5.80 -22.82
C THR A 153 14.19 4.97 -21.57
N GLU A 154 15.42 4.50 -21.41
CA GLU A 154 15.85 3.77 -20.22
C GLU A 154 15.86 4.65 -18.96
N ALA A 155 16.33 5.89 -19.06
CA ALA A 155 16.28 6.85 -17.95
C ALA A 155 14.84 7.15 -17.51
N ILE A 156 13.91 7.31 -18.47
CA ILE A 156 12.47 7.50 -18.19
C ILE A 156 11.90 6.25 -17.51
N ARG A 157 12.25 5.06 -17.99
CA ARG A 157 11.81 3.79 -17.36
C ARG A 157 12.33 3.66 -15.94
N GLU A 158 13.60 4.00 -15.68
CA GLU A 158 14.15 4.00 -14.32
C GLU A 158 13.46 5.04 -13.43
N PHE A 159 13.10 6.20 -13.99
CA PHE A 159 12.32 7.20 -13.27
C PHE A 159 10.95 6.67 -12.85
N ASP A 160 10.21 6.06 -13.77
CA ASP A 160 8.91 5.46 -13.47
C ASP A 160 9.03 4.34 -12.42
N ALA A 161 10.05 3.49 -12.52
CA ALA A 161 10.32 2.43 -11.55
C ALA A 161 10.64 2.99 -10.16
N LEU A 162 11.42 4.08 -10.10
CA LEU A 162 11.77 4.77 -8.86
C LEU A 162 10.52 5.37 -8.21
N VAL A 163 9.73 6.14 -8.96
CA VAL A 163 8.48 6.76 -8.49
C VAL A 163 7.51 5.68 -7.99
N ARG A 164 7.34 4.59 -8.75
CA ARG A 164 6.49 3.46 -8.34
C ARG A 164 6.96 2.83 -7.04
N THR A 165 8.27 2.61 -6.90
CA THR A 165 8.86 2.01 -5.70
C THR A 165 8.70 2.93 -4.49
N GLU A 166 8.84 4.25 -4.66
CA GLU A 166 8.55 5.22 -3.59
C GLU A 166 7.08 5.20 -3.18
N LYS A 167 6.14 5.23 -4.14
CA LYS A 167 4.71 5.12 -3.85
C LYS A 167 4.42 3.86 -3.02
N ILE A 168 4.98 2.72 -3.40
CA ILE A 168 4.81 1.46 -2.67
C ILE A 168 5.41 1.56 -1.26
N ARG A 169 6.63 2.09 -1.13
CA ARG A 169 7.32 2.24 0.15
C ARG A 169 6.52 3.12 1.12
N CYS A 170 6.05 4.28 0.66
CA CYS A 170 5.24 5.20 1.46
C CYS A 170 3.86 4.61 1.80
N ALA A 171 3.27 3.80 0.90
CA ALA A 171 2.01 3.14 1.19
C ALA A 171 2.14 2.08 2.31
N LEU A 172 3.28 1.41 2.44
CA LEU A 172 3.45 0.34 3.44
C LEU A 172 3.38 0.89 4.88
N PRO A 173 2.69 0.18 5.80
CA PRO A 173 2.09 -1.16 5.64
C PRO A 173 0.66 -1.17 5.06
N TYR A 174 0.10 0.00 4.74
CA TYR A 174 -1.30 0.18 4.35
C TYR A 174 -1.51 -0.02 2.84
N LYS A 175 -1.54 -1.28 2.40
CA LYS A 175 -1.79 -1.65 0.99
C LYS A 175 -3.07 -1.06 0.40
N VAL A 176 -4.06 -0.77 1.25
CA VAL A 176 -5.33 -0.13 0.83
C VAL A 176 -5.09 1.23 0.17
N ILE A 177 -4.03 1.96 0.55
CA ILE A 177 -3.69 3.24 -0.09
C ILE A 177 -3.46 3.03 -1.58
N LEU A 178 -2.68 2.02 -1.98
CA LEU A 178 -2.41 1.75 -3.41
C LEU A 178 -3.70 1.46 -4.18
N HIS A 179 -4.64 0.73 -3.57
CA HIS A 179 -5.92 0.41 -4.21
C HIS A 179 -6.78 1.66 -4.42
N LEU A 180 -6.77 2.62 -3.49
CA LEU A 180 -7.49 3.89 -3.67
C LEU A 180 -6.97 4.64 -4.91
N PHE A 181 -5.65 4.66 -5.13
CA PHE A 181 -5.04 5.32 -6.29
C PHE A 181 -5.24 4.57 -7.61
N GLU A 182 -5.59 3.28 -7.57
CA GLU A 182 -5.94 2.50 -8.76
C GLU A 182 -7.42 2.62 -9.12
N MET A 183 -8.30 2.76 -8.11
CA MET A 183 -9.75 2.82 -8.31
C MET A 183 -10.27 4.21 -8.68
N TYR A 184 -9.69 5.27 -8.11
CA TYR A 184 -10.22 6.63 -8.26
C TYR A 184 -9.53 7.42 -9.36
N SER A 185 -10.31 8.23 -10.06
CA SER A 185 -9.78 9.22 -11.00
C SER A 185 -9.00 10.33 -10.26
N PRO A 186 -8.15 11.10 -10.95
CA PRO A 186 -7.45 12.25 -10.36
C PRO A 186 -8.37 13.23 -9.62
N GLU A 187 -9.53 13.54 -10.20
CA GLU A 187 -10.50 14.46 -9.61
C GLU A 187 -11.13 13.91 -8.33
N GLN A 188 -11.49 12.62 -8.33
CA GLN A 188 -11.99 11.92 -7.15
C GLN A 188 -10.92 11.87 -6.05
N LEU A 189 -9.66 11.59 -6.40
CA LEU A 189 -8.55 11.58 -5.45
C LEU A 189 -8.33 12.95 -4.80
N HIS A 190 -8.53 14.04 -5.52
CA HIS A 190 -8.47 15.40 -4.96
C HIS A 190 -9.59 15.65 -3.94
N LEU A 191 -10.83 15.29 -4.26
CA LEU A 191 -11.97 15.41 -3.33
C LEU A 191 -11.80 14.52 -2.10
N PHE A 192 -11.34 13.29 -2.31
CA PHE A 192 -11.03 12.34 -1.26
C PHE A 192 -9.92 12.85 -0.34
N ALA A 193 -8.83 13.39 -0.89
CA ALA A 193 -7.72 13.95 -0.12
C ALA A 193 -8.17 15.14 0.75
N GLN A 194 -9.00 16.03 0.19
CA GLN A 194 -9.59 17.14 0.95
C GLN A 194 -10.47 16.65 2.10
N SER A 195 -11.31 15.65 1.85
CA SER A 195 -12.16 15.04 2.87
C SER A 195 -11.34 14.36 3.96
N PHE A 196 -10.29 13.64 3.58
CA PHE A 196 -9.39 12.98 4.53
C PHE A 196 -8.62 13.98 5.38
N GLN A 197 -8.16 15.09 4.79
CA GLN A 197 -7.56 16.18 5.54
C GLN A 197 -8.53 16.79 6.55
N ARG A 198 -9.72 17.20 6.12
CA ARG A 198 -10.76 17.77 7.01
C ARG A 198 -11.10 16.81 8.14
N TYR A 199 -11.28 15.53 7.83
CA TYR A 199 -11.53 14.51 8.85
C TYR A 199 -10.34 14.37 9.81
N SER A 200 -9.10 14.30 9.30
CA SER A 200 -7.89 14.18 10.11
C SER A 200 -7.77 15.34 11.11
N GLU A 201 -8.02 16.56 10.66
CA GLU A 201 -8.08 17.77 11.49
C GLU A 201 -9.16 17.67 12.57
N ARG A 202 -10.39 17.29 12.20
CA ARG A 202 -11.53 17.12 13.14
C ARG A 202 -11.30 15.96 14.12
N SER A 203 -10.67 14.87 13.68
CA SER A 203 -10.41 13.67 14.48
C SER A 203 -9.38 13.88 15.60
N SER A 204 -8.62 14.98 15.54
CA SER A 204 -7.71 15.37 16.61
C SER A 204 -8.44 15.82 17.89
N LYS A 205 -9.72 16.21 17.77
CA LYS A 205 -10.55 16.63 18.90
C LYS A 205 -10.86 15.44 19.80
N LEU A 206 -10.86 15.69 21.12
CA LEU A 206 -11.11 14.65 22.13
C LEU A 206 -12.43 13.88 21.94
N PRO A 207 -13.58 14.52 21.62
CA PRO A 207 -14.85 13.81 21.44
C PRO A 207 -14.77 12.77 20.31
N VAL A 208 -14.27 13.16 19.14
CA VAL A 208 -14.12 12.27 17.98
C VAL A 208 -13.19 11.10 18.29
N LYS A 209 -12.09 11.35 19.01
CA LYS A 209 -11.18 10.31 19.48
C LYS A 209 -11.88 9.32 20.42
N GLN A 210 -12.70 9.81 21.36
CA GLN A 210 -13.45 8.96 22.29
C GLN A 210 -14.48 8.10 21.56
N ILE A 211 -15.19 8.66 20.58
CA ILE A 211 -16.14 7.92 19.73
C ILE A 211 -15.40 6.81 18.98
N TYR A 212 -14.27 7.14 18.33
CA TYR A 212 -13.48 6.17 17.58
C TYR A 212 -13.00 5.01 18.47
N GLN A 213 -12.51 5.33 19.68
CA GLN A 213 -11.96 4.35 20.63
C GLN A 213 -13.02 3.60 21.43
N SER A 214 -14.29 4.01 21.39
CA SER A 214 -15.38 3.35 22.11
C SER A 214 -15.53 1.89 21.67
N SER A 215 -15.51 0.97 22.62
CA SER A 215 -15.80 -0.45 22.41
C SER A 215 -17.30 -0.77 22.44
N TYR A 216 -18.12 0.16 22.92
CA TYR A 216 -19.57 -0.03 23.09
C TYR A 216 -20.37 0.29 21.82
N LEU A 217 -19.76 1.03 20.89
CA LEU A 217 -20.39 1.44 19.65
C LEU A 217 -19.89 0.56 18.49
N SER A 218 -20.83 0.05 17.68
CA SER A 218 -20.47 -0.54 16.40
C SER A 218 -19.93 0.54 15.44
N PRO A 219 -19.16 0.19 14.40
CA PRO A 219 -18.67 1.16 13.41
C PRO A 219 -19.79 2.01 12.78
N GLU A 220 -20.96 1.43 12.50
CA GLU A 220 -22.14 2.14 11.99
C GLU A 220 -22.66 3.16 13.00
N GLN A 221 -22.72 2.78 14.28
CA GLN A 221 -23.13 3.67 15.36
C GLN A 221 -22.13 4.81 15.58
N LYS A 222 -20.82 4.55 15.45
CA LYS A 222 -19.78 5.57 15.52
C LYS A 222 -19.97 6.62 14.42
N LEU A 223 -20.21 6.19 13.18
CA LEU A 223 -20.49 7.11 12.08
C LEU A 223 -21.75 7.91 12.32
N LYS A 224 -22.82 7.28 12.82
CA LYS A 224 -24.07 8.00 13.14
C LYS A 224 -23.85 9.09 14.19
N VAL A 225 -23.13 8.79 15.27
CA VAL A 225 -22.80 9.79 16.31
C VAL A 225 -21.91 10.90 15.73
N MET A 226 -20.90 10.56 14.91
CA MET A 226 -20.07 11.55 14.24
C MET A 226 -20.86 12.44 13.26
N GLN A 227 -21.90 11.90 12.61
CA GLN A 227 -22.81 12.66 11.77
C GLN A 227 -23.65 13.63 12.60
N GLU A 228 -24.22 13.17 13.72
CA GLU A 228 -25.02 13.99 14.64
C GLU A 228 -24.19 15.13 15.27
N GLU A 229 -22.90 14.90 15.52
CA GLU A 229 -21.95 15.93 16.00
C GLU A 229 -21.42 16.86 14.90
N GLY A 230 -21.81 16.65 13.63
CA GLY A 230 -21.32 17.45 12.48
C GLY A 230 -19.87 17.17 12.07
N THR A 231 -19.26 16.09 12.59
CA THR A 231 -17.89 15.70 12.25
C THR A 231 -17.77 15.27 10.78
N LEU A 232 -18.86 14.75 10.21
CA LEU A 232 -18.91 14.24 8.83
C LEU A 232 -19.43 15.26 7.81
N ASP A 233 -19.72 16.49 8.22
CA ASP A 233 -20.27 17.52 7.34
C ASP A 233 -19.28 17.91 6.23
N GLU A 234 -19.78 18.05 5.00
CA GLU A 234 -18.99 18.42 3.82
C GLU A 234 -17.85 17.44 3.48
N LEU A 235 -17.97 16.18 3.93
CA LEU A 235 -17.09 15.10 3.51
C LEU A 235 -17.70 14.36 2.32
N ASP A 236 -16.83 13.95 1.41
CA ASP A 236 -17.20 13.14 0.26
C ASP A 236 -17.79 11.78 0.67
N ALA A 237 -18.76 11.28 -0.10
CA ALA A 237 -19.46 10.04 0.20
C ALA A 237 -18.55 8.80 0.10
N GLU A 238 -17.61 8.79 -0.85
CA GLU A 238 -16.63 7.72 -1.00
C GLU A 238 -15.65 7.73 0.19
N PHE A 239 -15.27 8.92 0.66
CA PHE A 239 -14.49 9.05 1.89
C PHE A 239 -15.24 8.52 3.12
N ILE A 240 -16.55 8.76 3.26
CA ILE A 240 -17.34 8.24 4.38
C ILE A 240 -17.38 6.71 4.36
N GLN A 241 -17.50 6.09 3.17
CA GLN A 241 -17.38 4.63 3.02
C GLN A 241 -15.99 4.13 3.41
N PHE A 242 -14.94 4.84 3.01
CA PHE A 242 -13.58 4.52 3.43
C PHE A 242 -13.39 4.69 4.94
N LEU A 243 -14.02 5.70 5.56
CA LEU A 243 -13.99 5.91 6.99
C LEU A 243 -14.62 4.74 7.75
N PHE A 244 -15.74 4.19 7.24
CA PHE A 244 -16.31 2.95 7.76
C PHE A 244 -15.27 1.81 7.74
N TYR A 245 -14.62 1.59 6.59
CA TYR A 245 -13.54 0.61 6.44
C TYR A 245 -12.38 0.86 7.40
N MET A 246 -11.99 2.13 7.62
CA MET A 246 -10.93 2.45 8.58
C MET A 246 -11.34 2.08 10.01
N MET A 247 -12.59 2.33 10.40
CA MET A 247 -13.09 1.99 11.73
C MET A 247 -13.17 0.49 12.00
N THR A 248 -13.39 -0.33 10.97
CA THR A 248 -13.45 -1.80 11.10
C THR A 248 -12.06 -2.44 11.14
N HIS A 249 -11.07 -1.89 10.43
CA HIS A 249 -9.77 -2.54 10.24
C HIS A 249 -8.60 -1.88 10.97
N TYR A 250 -8.73 -0.62 11.38
CA TYR A 250 -7.62 0.15 11.97
C TYR A 250 -7.98 0.80 13.30
N SER A 251 -7.06 0.69 14.25
CA SER A 251 -7.10 1.48 15.49
C SER A 251 -6.94 2.97 15.18
N TYR A 252 -7.40 3.84 16.09
CA TYR A 252 -7.26 5.29 15.96
C TYR A 252 -5.81 5.73 15.66
N ARG A 253 -4.82 5.09 16.29
CA ARG A 253 -3.39 5.37 16.04
C ARG A 253 -2.99 5.00 14.60
N GLN A 254 -3.44 3.85 14.12
CA GLN A 254 -3.18 3.39 12.76
C GLN A 254 -3.84 4.31 11.73
N THR A 255 -5.05 4.80 11.98
CA THR A 255 -5.75 5.75 11.09
C THR A 255 -4.98 7.05 10.90
N ARG A 256 -4.37 7.58 11.97
CA ARG A 256 -3.51 8.77 11.87
C ARG A 256 -2.23 8.50 11.06
N SER A 257 -1.65 7.30 11.19
CA SER A 257 -0.50 6.89 10.38
C SER A 257 -0.91 6.69 8.93
N LEU A 258 -2.05 6.06 8.67
CA LEU A 258 -2.62 5.85 7.35
C LEU A 258 -2.79 7.18 6.62
N TYR A 259 -3.32 8.20 7.29
CA TYR A 259 -3.43 9.55 6.71
C TYR A 259 -2.06 10.13 6.30
N ARG A 260 -1.03 10.00 7.14
CA ARG A 260 0.32 10.50 6.82
C ARG A 260 0.90 9.79 5.59
N ASN A 261 0.82 8.46 5.58
CA ASN A 261 1.27 7.65 4.45
C ASN A 261 0.47 7.97 3.17
N PHE A 262 -0.84 8.19 3.29
CA PHE A 262 -1.69 8.60 2.18
C PHE A 262 -1.22 9.93 1.59
N LEU A 263 -0.92 10.92 2.42
CA LEU A 263 -0.39 12.21 1.97
C LEU A 263 0.97 12.06 1.26
N GLU A 264 1.86 11.21 1.78
CA GLU A 264 3.15 10.96 1.12
C GLU A 264 2.95 10.36 -0.29
N VAL A 265 2.09 9.34 -0.42
CA VAL A 265 1.76 8.73 -1.72
C VAL A 265 1.08 9.73 -2.65
N TYR A 266 0.17 10.56 -2.11
CA TYR A 266 -0.50 11.62 -2.85
C TYR A 266 0.50 12.64 -3.41
N ASN A 267 1.46 13.07 -2.59
CA ASN A 267 2.48 14.03 -3.00
C ASN A 267 3.45 13.46 -4.04
N ILE A 268 3.73 12.16 -4.00
CA ILE A 268 4.52 11.49 -5.05
C ILE A 268 3.69 11.36 -6.33
N HIS A 269 2.41 11.00 -6.22
CA HIS A 269 1.56 10.77 -7.40
C HIS A 269 1.24 12.05 -8.18
N PHE A 270 0.90 13.14 -7.47
CA PHE A 270 0.59 14.43 -8.06
C PHE A 270 1.77 15.40 -7.98
N TYR A 271 3.00 14.88 -7.95
CA TYR A 271 4.20 15.66 -7.66
C TYR A 271 4.21 17.02 -8.39
N THR A 272 4.18 18.08 -7.60
CA THR A 272 4.13 19.48 -8.09
C THR A 272 5.49 20.17 -8.03
N GLY A 273 6.52 19.47 -7.55
CA GLY A 273 7.89 19.97 -7.51
C GLY A 273 8.52 20.08 -8.89
N LEU A 274 9.73 20.63 -8.93
CA LEU A 274 10.50 20.80 -10.16
C LEU A 274 11.42 19.58 -10.37
N ILE A 275 11.33 18.96 -11.54
CA ILE A 275 12.26 17.92 -11.99
C ILE A 275 13.30 18.59 -12.88
N CYS A 276 14.57 18.47 -12.52
CA CYS A 276 15.66 19.05 -13.30
C CYS A 276 16.27 17.97 -14.20
N ILE A 277 16.33 18.23 -15.50
CA ILE A 277 16.87 17.33 -16.51
C ILE A 277 18.16 17.93 -17.04
N HIS A 278 19.29 17.25 -16.80
CA HIS A 278 20.60 17.68 -17.29
C HIS A 278 20.97 16.90 -18.54
N VAL A 279 21.34 17.62 -19.60
CA VAL A 279 21.66 17.06 -20.92
C VAL A 279 22.85 17.79 -21.54
N ALA A 280 23.52 17.15 -22.50
CA ALA A 280 24.73 17.69 -23.14
C ALA A 280 24.47 18.92 -24.03
N SER A 281 23.30 18.96 -24.69
CA SER A 281 22.98 19.96 -25.70
C SER A 281 21.51 20.38 -25.66
N LYS A 282 21.17 21.47 -26.36
CA LYS A 282 19.77 21.89 -26.55
C LYS A 282 18.99 20.93 -27.44
N ASP A 283 19.65 20.28 -28.40
CA ASP A 283 19.01 19.32 -29.29
C ASP A 283 18.64 18.04 -28.52
N SER A 284 19.53 17.57 -27.65
CA SER A 284 19.27 16.49 -26.68
C SER A 284 18.10 16.85 -25.74
N ALA A 285 17.99 18.10 -25.28
CA ALA A 285 16.86 18.56 -24.47
C ALA A 285 15.52 18.43 -25.22
N ASN A 286 15.48 18.91 -26.46
CA ASN A 286 14.29 18.82 -27.32
C ASN A 286 13.92 17.36 -27.63
N HIS A 287 14.92 16.51 -27.84
CA HIS A 287 14.71 15.09 -28.07
C HIS A 287 14.14 14.40 -26.83
N PHE A 288 14.74 14.63 -25.66
CA PHE A 288 14.22 14.12 -24.39
C PHE A 288 12.80 14.61 -24.12
N GLU A 289 12.50 15.89 -24.38
CA GLU A 289 11.16 16.45 -24.21
C GLU A 289 10.10 15.71 -25.06
N LYS A 290 10.42 15.39 -26.31
CA LYS A 290 9.52 14.61 -27.17
C LYS A 290 9.20 13.23 -26.62
N LEU A 291 10.16 12.59 -25.94
CA LEU A 291 9.97 11.28 -25.30
C LEU A 291 9.23 11.39 -23.96
N TRP A 292 9.45 12.48 -23.22
CA TRP A 292 8.87 12.73 -21.89
C TRP A 292 7.40 13.15 -21.94
N GLN A 293 7.07 14.16 -22.76
CA GLN A 293 5.76 14.82 -22.80
C GLN A 293 4.56 13.87 -23.00
N PRO A 294 4.62 12.80 -23.82
CA PRO A 294 3.47 11.90 -24.00
C PRO A 294 2.97 11.25 -22.71
N ALA A 295 3.88 10.86 -21.81
CA ALA A 295 3.54 10.15 -20.57
C ALA A 295 3.47 11.08 -19.33
N HIS A 296 4.07 12.27 -19.41
CA HIS A 296 4.44 13.05 -18.22
C HIS A 296 4.03 14.54 -18.27
N ARG A 297 2.93 14.86 -18.96
CA ARG A 297 2.44 16.25 -19.15
C ARG A 297 2.20 17.04 -17.86
N SER A 298 1.88 16.36 -16.76
CA SER A 298 1.53 16.98 -15.49
C SER A 298 2.74 17.41 -14.66
N TYR A 299 3.95 16.92 -14.97
CA TYR A 299 5.15 17.26 -14.21
C TYR A 299 5.80 18.56 -14.69
N LYS A 300 6.26 19.37 -13.74
CA LYS A 300 7.05 20.57 -14.04
C LYS A 300 8.51 20.18 -14.23
N ILE A 301 9.04 20.45 -15.40
CA ILE A 301 10.41 20.11 -15.79
C ILE A 301 11.21 21.37 -16.10
N GLU A 302 12.48 21.39 -15.69
CA GLU A 302 13.47 22.38 -16.10
C GLU A 302 14.65 21.67 -16.77
N TYR A 303 15.06 22.16 -17.94
CA TYR A 303 16.20 21.62 -18.66
C TYR A 303 17.45 22.45 -18.40
N GLN A 304 18.54 21.79 -18.01
CA GLN A 304 19.83 22.41 -17.76
C GLN A 304 20.88 21.80 -18.72
N VAL A 305 21.45 22.64 -19.58
CA VAL A 305 22.45 22.19 -20.56
C VAL A 305 23.84 22.19 -19.92
N GLN A 306 24.40 21.02 -19.70
CA GLN A 306 25.73 20.82 -19.14
C GLN A 306 26.70 20.41 -20.25
N LYS A 307 27.54 21.34 -20.70
CA LYS A 307 28.51 21.11 -21.79
C LYS A 307 29.61 20.11 -21.44
N GLU A 308 29.80 19.82 -20.16
CA GLU A 308 30.77 18.84 -19.66
C GLU A 308 30.24 17.40 -19.79
N LEU A 309 28.93 17.23 -20.00
CA LEU A 309 28.31 15.93 -20.18
C LEU A 309 28.61 15.41 -21.59
N ILE A 310 29.30 14.28 -21.68
CA ILE A 310 29.76 13.67 -22.95
C ILE A 310 28.58 13.03 -23.73
N GLY A 311 27.39 12.94 -23.11
CA GLY A 311 26.17 12.41 -23.69
C GLY A 311 25.34 11.66 -22.63
N GLY A 312 24.09 11.35 -22.96
CA GLY A 312 23.12 10.77 -22.02
C GLY A 312 22.33 11.83 -21.24
N VAL A 313 21.70 11.41 -20.13
CA VAL A 313 20.80 12.27 -19.35
C VAL A 313 20.94 12.03 -17.85
N ILE A 314 20.80 13.09 -17.06
CA ILE A 314 20.66 13.00 -15.61
C ILE A 314 19.32 13.60 -15.20
N ILE A 315 18.46 12.80 -14.59
CA ILE A 315 17.16 13.24 -14.07
C ILE A 315 17.28 13.44 -12.57
N GLN A 316 17.05 14.67 -12.10
CA GLN A 316 17.01 15.01 -10.69
C GLN A 316 15.57 15.19 -10.22
N TYR A 317 15.18 14.39 -9.23
CA TYR A 317 13.86 14.36 -8.62
C TYR A 317 14.00 14.46 -7.10
N GLY A 318 13.71 15.65 -6.55
CA GLY A 318 13.89 15.93 -5.13
C GLY A 318 15.34 15.70 -4.68
N SER A 319 15.56 14.74 -3.79
CA SER A 319 16.89 14.36 -3.30
C SER A 319 17.53 13.20 -4.06
N LYS A 320 16.94 12.75 -5.16
CA LYS A 320 17.39 11.59 -5.92
C LYS A 320 17.81 11.98 -7.33
N SER A 321 18.74 11.21 -7.88
CA SER A 321 19.25 11.38 -9.23
C SER A 321 19.27 10.04 -9.94
N ILE A 322 18.84 10.03 -11.19
CA ILE A 322 19.00 8.93 -12.14
C ILE A 322 20.02 9.42 -13.15
N ASP A 323 21.19 8.78 -13.14
CA ASP A 323 22.30 9.13 -14.01
C ASP A 323 22.46 8.04 -15.06
N MET A 324 22.15 8.41 -16.31
CA MET A 324 22.35 7.62 -17.51
C MET A 324 23.35 8.32 -18.45
N SER A 325 24.32 9.03 -17.88
CA SER A 325 25.45 9.56 -18.63
C SER A 325 26.40 8.43 -19.04
N TYR A 326 27.09 8.60 -20.17
CA TYR A 326 28.10 7.63 -20.60
C TYR A 326 29.21 7.43 -19.56
N GLN A 327 29.54 8.47 -18.77
CA GLN A 327 30.54 8.37 -17.70
C GLN A 327 30.10 7.37 -16.63
N GLU A 328 28.85 7.43 -16.19
CA GLU A 328 28.30 6.51 -15.19
C GLU A 328 28.11 5.09 -15.76
N LEU A 329 27.71 4.96 -17.02
CA LEU A 329 27.59 3.65 -17.68
C LEU A 329 28.93 2.92 -17.79
N ILE A 330 30.00 3.63 -18.18
CA ILE A 330 31.35 3.08 -18.22
C ILE A 330 31.76 2.63 -16.82
N LYS A 331 31.52 3.46 -15.80
CA LYS A 331 31.84 3.15 -14.41
C LYS A 331 31.12 1.89 -13.92
N ARG A 332 29.80 1.77 -14.13
CA ARG A 332 29.03 0.58 -13.74
C ARG A 332 29.51 -0.68 -14.45
N SER A 333 29.87 -0.58 -15.73
CA SER A 333 30.42 -1.70 -16.49
C SER A 333 31.77 -2.15 -15.92
N THR A 334 32.66 -1.21 -15.59
CA THR A 334 33.95 -1.52 -14.97
C THR A 334 33.80 -2.16 -13.59
N GLU A 335 32.89 -1.65 -12.75
CA GLU A 335 32.62 -2.21 -11.41
C GLU A 335 32.07 -3.64 -11.51
N LYS A 336 31.19 -3.91 -12.49
CA LYS A 336 30.64 -5.24 -12.73
C LYS A 336 31.72 -6.23 -13.16
N MET A 337 32.58 -5.84 -14.11
CA MET A 337 33.71 -6.67 -14.55
C MET A 337 34.68 -6.95 -13.40
N GLU A 338 34.97 -5.96 -12.56
CA GLU A 338 35.82 -6.16 -11.37
C GLU A 338 35.20 -7.11 -10.34
N ALA A 339 33.87 -7.08 -10.17
CA ALA A 339 33.16 -7.99 -9.27
C ALA A 339 33.16 -9.43 -9.79
N GLU A 340 33.00 -9.62 -11.11
CA GLU A 340 33.04 -10.94 -11.75
C GLU A 340 34.44 -11.56 -11.76
N VAL A 341 35.51 -10.76 -11.84
CA VAL A 341 36.90 -11.23 -11.80
C VAL A 341 37.38 -11.55 -10.38
N LYS A 342 36.71 -11.02 -9.34
CA LYS A 342 37.02 -11.30 -7.92
C LYS A 342 36.31 -12.54 -7.36
N LEU A 343 35.34 -13.09 -8.09
CA LEU A 343 34.68 -14.37 -7.82
C LEU A 343 35.47 -15.52 -8.48
#